data_AF-A0A3D1J1Q8-F1
#
_entry.id   AF-A0A3D1J1Q8-F1
#
_cell.length_a   1.000
_cell.length_b   1.000
_cell.length_c   1.000
_cell.angle_alpha   90.00
_cell.angle_beta   90.00
_cell.angle_gamma   90.00
#
_symmetry.space_group_name_H-M   'P 1'
#
loop_
_entity.id
_entity.type
_entity.pdbx_description
1 polymer ?
#
loop_
_entity_poly.entity_id
_entity_poly.type
_entity_poly.pdbx_seq_one_letter_code
_entity_poly.pdbx_strand_id
1 'polypeptide(L)'
;RHINTDSDSEVLLNVLAHEIQEATTGYSLDPAALFKAVAALHKRVRGSYAVVSQIAGYGLLAFRDPYGIRPLCIGFNDTEKGQEYVVA
;
A
#
# COMPACT_ATOMS: atom_id res chain seq x y z
N ARG A 1 -1.35 -15.41 -10.32
CA ARG A 1 -0.20 -15.07 -9.46
C ARG A 1 0.09 -16.26 -8.57
N HIS A 2 1.35 -16.71 -8.47
CA HIS A 2 1.77 -17.86 -7.68
C HIS A 2 2.29 -17.39 -6.31
N ILE A 3 2.00 -18.14 -5.25
CA ILE A 3 2.49 -17.89 -3.89
C ILE A 3 3.68 -18.83 -3.70
N ASN A 4 4.85 -18.29 -3.35
CA ASN A 4 6.09 -19.05 -3.24
C ASN A 4 6.48 -19.34 -1.80
N THR A 5 5.83 -18.69 -0.84
CA THR A 5 6.12 -18.77 0.59
C THR A 5 4.82 -18.91 1.40
N ASP A 6 4.94 -19.41 2.62
CA ASP A 6 3.82 -19.41 3.58
C ASP A 6 3.66 -18.06 4.30
N SER A 7 4.20 -16.97 3.74
CA SER A 7 4.14 -15.62 4.32
C SER A 7 2.84 -14.92 3.93
N ASP A 8 2.06 -14.53 4.93
CA ASP A 8 0.86 -13.70 4.74
C ASP A 8 1.20 -12.36 4.05
N SER A 9 2.43 -11.85 4.22
CA SER A 9 2.90 -10.63 3.54
C SER A 9 2.99 -10.80 2.02
N GLU A 10 3.35 -11.99 1.54
CA GLU A 10 3.35 -12.29 0.10
C GLU A 10 1.92 -12.32 -0.44
N VAL A 11 0.97 -12.86 0.34
CA VAL A 11 -0.45 -12.84 0.00
C VAL A 11 -0.96 -11.39 -0.10
N LEU A 12 -0.66 -10.56 0.90
CA LEU A 12 -1.01 -9.13 0.91
C LEU A 12 -0.45 -8.39 -0.31
N LEU A 13 0.83 -8.60 -0.63
CA LEU A 13 1.48 -8.03 -1.81
C LEU A 13 0.76 -8.44 -3.10
N ASN A 14 0.45 -9.73 -3.23
CA ASN A 14 -0.22 -10.27 -4.41
C ASN A 14 -1.65 -9.76 -4.57
N VAL A 15 -2.41 -9.59 -3.47
CA VAL A 15 -3.74 -8.98 -3.50
C VAL A 15 -3.64 -7.51 -3.86
N LEU A 16 -2.77 -6.73 -3.20
CA LEU A 16 -2.58 -5.30 -3.47
C LEU A 16 -2.28 -5.06 -4.94
N ALA A 17 -1.29 -5.75 -5.49
CA ALA A 17 -0.91 -5.50 -6.87
C ALA A 17 -1.96 -6.05 -7.87
N HIS A 18 -2.89 -6.93 -7.47
CA HIS A 18 -4.03 -7.30 -8.30
C HIS A 18 -5.08 -6.20 -8.30
N GLU A 19 -5.42 -5.65 -7.12
CA GLU A 19 -6.34 -4.51 -7.03
C GLU A 19 -5.83 -3.27 -7.75
N ILE A 20 -4.51 -3.01 -7.73
CA ILE A 20 -3.90 -1.92 -8.51
C ILE A 20 -4.11 -2.14 -10.01
N GLN A 21 -3.92 -3.38 -10.48
CA GLN A 21 -4.13 -3.72 -11.89
C GLN A 21 -5.59 -3.50 -12.32
N GLU A 22 -6.56 -3.90 -11.49
CA GLU A 22 -8.00 -3.72 -11.75
C GLU A 22 -8.44 -2.25 -11.65
N ALA A 23 -7.80 -1.46 -10.78
CA ALA A 23 -8.13 -0.05 -10.57
C ALA A 23 -7.53 0.88 -11.64
N THR A 24 -6.42 0.47 -12.27
CA THR A 24 -5.70 1.29 -13.25
C THR A 24 -6.39 1.21 -14.61
N THR A 25 -6.66 2.36 -15.22
CA THR A 25 -7.23 2.44 -16.58
C THR A 25 -6.18 3.04 -17.51
N GLY A 26 -5.67 2.26 -18.48
CA GLY A 26 -4.59 2.71 -19.38
C GLY A 26 -3.18 2.55 -18.77
N TYR A 27 -2.24 3.41 -19.17
CA TYR A 27 -0.81 3.28 -18.81
C TYR A 27 -0.37 4.14 -17.61
N SER A 28 -1.23 5.03 -17.11
CA SER A 28 -0.89 5.92 -15.99
C SER A 28 -1.54 5.44 -14.70
N LEU A 29 -0.73 5.20 -13.67
CA LEU A 29 -1.20 4.98 -12.31
C LEU A 29 -1.30 6.34 -11.60
N ASP A 30 -2.49 6.70 -11.16
CA ASP A 30 -2.72 7.90 -10.36
C ASP A 30 -3.01 7.57 -8.88
N PRO A 31 -2.89 8.55 -7.97
CA PRO A 31 -3.18 8.33 -6.56
C PRO A 31 -4.62 7.85 -6.28
N ALA A 32 -5.61 8.24 -7.09
CA ALA A 32 -6.99 7.83 -6.88
C ALA A 32 -7.18 6.32 -7.17
N ALA A 33 -6.52 5.81 -8.22
CA ALA A 33 -6.47 4.38 -8.52
C ALA A 33 -5.80 3.59 -7.40
N LEU A 34 -4.72 4.11 -6.81
CA LEU A 34 -4.06 3.49 -5.65
C LEU A 34 -4.98 3.41 -4.42
N PHE A 35 -5.65 4.50 -4.07
CA PHE A 35 -6.58 4.49 -2.94
C PHE A 35 -7.80 3.61 -3.20
N LYS A 36 -8.29 3.55 -4.44
CA LYS A 36 -9.35 2.61 -4.85
C LYS A 36 -8.89 1.16 -4.69
N ALA A 37 -7.64 0.85 -5.07
CA ALA A 37 -7.07 -0.48 -4.90
C ALA A 37 -6.94 -0.88 -3.42
N VAL A 38 -6.47 0.03 -2.56
CA VAL A 38 -6.42 -0.20 -1.10
C VAL A 38 -7.82 -0.43 -0.53
N ALA A 39 -8.81 0.36 -0.95
CA ALA A 39 -10.20 0.19 -0.52
C ALA A 39 -10.79 -1.16 -0.96
N ALA A 40 -10.42 -1.66 -2.14
CA ALA A 40 -10.82 -2.98 -2.62
C ALA A 40 -10.09 -4.11 -1.86
N LEU A 41 -8.80 -3.94 -1.57
CA LEU A 41 -8.02 -4.86 -0.72
C LEU A 41 -8.67 -5.02 0.65
N HIS A 42 -9.09 -3.91 1.29
CA HIS A 42 -9.80 -3.93 2.58
C HIS A 42 -11.09 -4.75 2.55
N LYS A 43 -11.71 -5.00 1.40
CA LYS A 43 -12.90 -5.85 1.29
C LYS A 43 -12.55 -7.33 1.26
N ARG A 44 -11.38 -7.69 0.75
CA ARG A 44 -10.93 -9.08 0.54
C ARG A 44 -10.10 -9.61 1.69
N VAL A 45 -9.20 -8.78 2.21
CA VAL A 45 -8.28 -9.14 3.29
C VAL A 45 -8.96 -8.92 4.64
N ARG A 46 -8.86 -9.92 5.52
CA ARG A 46 -9.35 -9.88 6.89
C ARG A 46 -8.21 -10.22 7.84
N GLY A 47 -8.02 -9.40 8.86
CA GLY A 47 -6.90 -9.50 9.79
C GLY A 47 -6.37 -8.12 10.16
N SER A 48 -5.34 -8.09 11.00
CA SER A 48 -4.64 -6.86 11.40
C SER A 48 -3.37 -6.68 10.57
N TYR A 49 -3.15 -5.51 9.98
CA TYR A 49 -1.97 -5.24 9.16
C TYR A 49 -1.61 -3.76 9.14
N ALA A 50 -0.31 -3.49 9.07
CA ALA A 50 0.26 -2.19 8.75
C ALA A 50 1.27 -2.44 7.62
N VAL A 51 1.05 -1.78 6.48
CA VAL A 51 1.79 -2.07 5.24
C VAL A 51 2.45 -0.79 4.76
N VAL A 52 3.74 -0.91 4.44
CA VAL A 52 4.50 0.08 3.66
C VAL A 52 5.00 -0.63 2.40
N SER A 53 4.71 -0.06 1.24
CA SER A 53 5.04 -0.62 -0.06
C SER A 53 5.65 0.43 -0.98
N GLN A 54 6.68 0.05 -1.74
CA GLN A 54 7.28 0.90 -2.76
C GLN A 54 6.76 0.51 -4.14
N ILE A 55 6.29 1.51 -4.88
CA ILE A 55 5.79 1.37 -6.24
C ILE A 55 6.80 2.02 -7.19
N ALA A 56 7.43 1.19 -8.03
CA ALA A 56 8.48 1.64 -8.94
C ALA A 56 7.97 2.73 -9.90
N GLY A 57 8.68 3.86 -9.93
CA GLY A 57 8.31 5.02 -10.76
C GLY A 57 7.23 5.93 -10.18
N TYR A 58 6.69 5.63 -8.99
CA TYR A 58 5.62 6.41 -8.36
C TYR A 58 5.97 6.91 -6.96
N GLY A 59 6.33 6.00 -6.03
CA GLY A 59 6.66 6.40 -4.67
C GLY A 59 6.28 5.36 -3.61
N LEU A 60 6.11 5.83 -2.37
CA LEU A 60 5.71 5.01 -1.23
C LEU A 60 4.21 5.05 -1.01
N LEU A 61 3.63 3.89 -0.71
CA LEU A 61 2.25 3.71 -0.30
C LEU A 61 2.24 3.08 1.10
N ALA A 62 1.59 3.74 2.05
CA ALA A 62 1.42 3.23 3.40
C ALA A 62 -0.06 3.20 3.78
N PHE A 63 -0.51 2.10 4.40
CA PHE A 63 -1.88 1.96 4.88
C PHE A 63 -1.97 0.98 6.05
N ARG A 64 -3.06 1.10 6.83
CA ARG A 64 -3.40 0.21 7.93
C ARG A 64 -4.68 -0.55 7.63
N ASP A 65 -4.91 -1.61 8.38
CA ASP A 65 -6.21 -2.27 8.43
C ASP A 65 -7.33 -1.28 8.85
N PRO A 66 -8.59 -1.51 8.43
CA PRO A 66 -9.71 -0.60 8.70
C PRO A 66 -9.98 -0.31 10.18
N TYR A 67 -9.53 -1.19 11.07
CA TYR A 67 -9.73 -1.06 12.52
C TYR A 67 -8.53 -0.45 13.24
N GLY A 68 -7.41 -0.21 12.52
CA GLY A 68 -6.20 0.39 13.07
C GLY A 68 -5.56 -0.45 14.17
N ILE A 69 -5.61 -1.78 14.07
CA ILE A 69 -5.13 -2.69 15.13
C ILE A 69 -3.61 -2.68 15.22
N ARG A 70 -2.90 -2.63 14.08
CA ARG A 70 -1.43 -2.50 14.06
C ARG A 70 -1.01 -1.02 14.01
N PRO A 71 -0.04 -0.59 14.83
CA PRO A 71 0.46 0.77 14.80
C PRO A 71 1.17 1.06 13.47
N LEU A 72 1.04 2.31 13.00
CA LEU A 72 1.78 2.86 11.88
C LEU A 72 1.73 4.39 12.02
N CYS A 73 2.90 5.00 12.16
CA CYS A 73 3.09 6.43 12.39
C CYS A 73 3.71 7.08 11.15
N ILE A 74 3.36 8.33 10.89
CA ILE A 74 3.99 9.15 9.86
C ILE A 74 4.82 10.24 10.54
N GLY A 75 6.09 10.36 10.12
CA GLY A 75 7.00 11.43 10.50
C GLY A 75 7.31 12.31 9.29
N PHE A 76 7.59 13.57 9.55
CA PHE A 76 8.02 14.54 8.54
C PHE A 76 9.22 15.33 9.05
N ASN A 77 10.11 15.71 8.13
CA ASN A 77 11.28 16.51 8.41
C ASN A 77 11.44 17.59 7.34
N ASP A 78 11.41 18.86 7.73
CA ASP A 78 11.60 19.97 6.79
C ASP A 78 13.09 20.22 6.56
N THR A 79 13.52 20.12 5.31
CA THR A 79 14.92 20.35 4.91
C THR A 79 15.00 21.49 3.89
N GLU A 80 16.21 22.01 3.66
CA GLU A 80 16.46 22.98 2.58
C GLU A 80 16.06 22.47 1.19
N LYS A 81 15.97 21.14 1.00
CA LYS A 81 15.61 20.50 -0.28
C LYS A 81 14.12 20.17 -0.38
N GLY A 82 13.34 20.46 0.65
CA GLY A 82 11.92 20.12 0.75
C GLY A 82 11.61 19.21 1.94
N GLN A 83 10.33 18.87 2.09
CA GLN A 83 9.84 18.03 3.17
C GLN A 83 10.11 16.55 2.87
N GLU A 84 10.75 15.87 3.81
CA GLU A 84 10.96 14.43 3.80
C GLU A 84 9.89 13.74 4.64
N TYR A 85 9.55 12.49 4.28
CA TYR A 85 8.54 11.70 4.97
C TYR A 85 9.09 10.32 5.35
N VAL A 86 8.71 9.84 6.53
CA VAL A 86 9.02 8.49 7.01
C VAL A 86 7.76 7.84 7.57
N VAL A 87 7.65 6.52 7.45
CA VAL A 87 6.55 5.74 8.04
C VAL A 87 7.14 4.58 8.84
N ALA A 88 6.69 4.40 10.09
CA ALA A 88 7.20 3.38 11.02
C ALA A 88 6.12 2.86 11.98
#